data_AF-A0A1S8BBG7-F1
#
_entry.id   AF-A0A1S8BBG7-F1
#
_cell.length_a   1.000
_cell.length_b   1.000
_cell.length_c   1.000
_cell.angle_alpha   90.00
_cell.angle_beta   90.00
_cell.angle_gamma   90.00
#
_symmetry.space_group_name_H-M   'P 1'
#
loop_
_entity.id
_entity.type
_entity.pdbx_description
1 polymer ?
#
loop_
_entity_poly.entity_id
_entity_poly.type
_entity_poly.pdbx_seq_one_letter_code
_entity_poly.pdbx_strand_id
1 'polypeptide(L)'
;MGWQTSLTNSTVNHSEATKDAFESAGEKFQPFTIQPYREEMSRIVTTYIADGGARQLNLSSRERNSLLRALAQTTHPSAFREVMVSVEWSLRCQAHPHFIRWTICNGNRPRVAFARGLGVFTILGGIVMGILMTLSNVPRGFRALSAIPLVIGISTMIAAYKGMCVVLHGMHHRHLRPWELFTSEDEPTLYSEKEATRNSYEDEPWVARYEKRNIVRKIFDREVWIEEPAMRQIQDTIFVQSMIGAVVVSGIMAAIFVAVPGGGLF
;
A
#
# COMPACT_ATOMS: atom_id res chain seq x y z
N MET A 1 -41.27 -30.06 7.24
CA MET A 1 -40.43 -28.89 7.61
C MET A 1 -38.98 -29.27 7.30
N GLY A 2 -38.35 -28.95 6.17
CA GLY A 2 -38.63 -27.93 5.16
C GLY A 2 -37.56 -26.85 5.09
N TRP A 3 -36.25 -27.20 5.17
CA TRP A 3 -35.13 -26.27 4.92
C TRP A 3 -33.91 -27.02 4.37
N GLN A 4 -33.98 -27.46 3.11
CA GLN A 4 -32.80 -27.77 2.29
C GLN A 4 -33.13 -27.27 0.89
N THR A 5 -32.87 -25.99 0.64
CA THR A 5 -33.06 -25.41 -0.69
C THR A 5 -32.00 -24.33 -0.91
N SER A 6 -31.23 -24.53 -1.99
CA SER A 6 -30.30 -23.60 -2.63
C SER A 6 -29.06 -23.14 -1.85
N LEU A 7 -28.03 -23.98 -1.88
CA LEU A 7 -26.67 -23.52 -2.17
C LEU A 7 -26.35 -23.95 -3.60
N THR A 8 -26.86 -23.21 -4.59
CA THR A 8 -26.34 -23.30 -5.94
C THR A 8 -24.93 -22.74 -5.93
N ASN A 9 -23.93 -23.62 -5.78
CA ASN A 9 -22.64 -23.39 -6.41
C ASN A 9 -22.96 -23.21 -7.89
N SER A 10 -22.88 -21.99 -8.39
CA SER A 10 -22.79 -21.74 -9.83
C SER A 10 -21.49 -22.39 -10.29
N THR A 11 -21.53 -23.68 -10.59
CA THR A 11 -20.45 -24.40 -11.25
C THR A 11 -20.31 -23.76 -12.62
N VAL A 12 -19.43 -22.76 -12.74
CA VAL A 12 -19.12 -22.15 -14.02
C VAL A 12 -18.66 -23.27 -14.93
N ASN A 13 -19.42 -23.55 -15.98
CA ASN A 13 -19.03 -24.54 -16.96
C ASN A 13 -17.85 -23.95 -17.76
N HIS A 14 -16.64 -24.25 -17.30
CA HIS A 14 -15.42 -23.70 -17.88
C HIS A 14 -15.29 -24.03 -19.38
N SER A 15 -15.88 -25.14 -19.84
CA SER A 15 -15.85 -25.51 -21.25
C SER A 15 -16.70 -24.59 -22.13
N GLU A 16 -17.89 -24.19 -21.67
CA GLU A 16 -18.79 -23.28 -22.38
C GLU A 16 -18.22 -21.86 -22.37
N ALA A 17 -17.82 -21.36 -21.20
CA ALA A 17 -17.23 -20.03 -21.09
C ALA A 17 -15.91 -19.88 -21.90
N THR A 18 -15.16 -20.97 -22.08
CA THR A 18 -13.99 -20.97 -22.98
C THR A 18 -14.39 -20.89 -24.45
N LYS A 19 -15.47 -21.58 -24.87
CA LYS A 19 -15.99 -21.48 -26.23
C LYS A 19 -16.45 -20.06 -26.55
N ASP A 20 -17.20 -19.44 -25.66
CA ASP A 20 -17.65 -18.04 -25.79
C ASP A 20 -16.45 -17.10 -25.94
N ALA A 21 -15.38 -17.32 -25.15
CA ALA A 21 -14.15 -16.54 -25.26
C ALA A 21 -13.47 -16.71 -26.63
N PHE A 22 -13.41 -17.93 -27.19
CA PHE A 22 -12.86 -18.15 -28.53
C PHE A 22 -13.72 -17.50 -29.63
N GLU A 23 -15.04 -17.62 -29.55
CA GLU A 23 -15.97 -16.98 -30.48
C GLU A 23 -15.82 -15.45 -30.45
N SER A 24 -15.66 -14.86 -29.26
CA SER A 24 -15.41 -13.43 -29.09
C SER A 24 -14.10 -12.94 -29.76
N ALA A 25 -13.11 -13.83 -29.89
CA ALA A 25 -11.84 -13.54 -30.57
C ALA A 25 -11.91 -13.71 -32.11
N GLY A 26 -13.07 -14.13 -32.62
CA GLY A 26 -13.36 -14.35 -34.04
C GLY A 26 -13.05 -15.76 -34.54
N GLU A 27 -12.81 -16.73 -33.65
CA GLU A 27 -12.57 -18.12 -34.02
C GLU A 27 -13.89 -18.86 -34.25
N LYS A 28 -14.08 -19.40 -35.46
CA LYS A 28 -15.32 -20.09 -35.88
C LYS A 28 -15.21 -21.62 -35.81
N PHE A 29 -14.01 -22.15 -35.58
CA PHE A 29 -13.73 -23.58 -35.59
C PHE A 29 -13.72 -24.15 -34.18
N GLN A 30 -14.20 -25.39 -34.02
CA GLN A 30 -14.14 -26.10 -32.74
C GLN A 30 -12.66 -26.30 -32.35
N PRO A 31 -12.26 -25.95 -31.10
CA PRO A 31 -10.89 -26.12 -30.64
C PRO A 31 -10.50 -27.60 -30.66
N PHE A 32 -9.22 -27.92 -30.93
CA PHE A 32 -8.75 -29.30 -30.87
C PHE A 32 -8.83 -29.84 -29.43
N THR A 33 -9.75 -30.76 -29.15
CA THR A 33 -10.01 -31.27 -27.80
C THR A 33 -9.05 -32.37 -27.33
N ILE A 34 -8.30 -32.99 -28.26
CA ILE A 34 -7.34 -34.08 -27.99
C ILE A 34 -6.02 -33.61 -27.35
N GLN A 35 -5.79 -32.30 -27.27
CA GLN A 35 -4.52 -31.76 -26.79
C GLN A 35 -4.33 -31.99 -25.28
N PRO A 36 -3.08 -32.18 -24.82
CA PRO A 36 -2.80 -32.36 -23.39
C PRO A 36 -3.12 -31.08 -22.61
N TYR A 37 -3.54 -31.25 -21.35
CA TYR A 37 -3.86 -30.18 -20.39
C TYR A 37 -4.95 -29.19 -20.84
N ARG A 38 -5.90 -29.66 -21.66
CA ARG A 38 -6.97 -28.81 -22.21
C ARG A 38 -7.93 -28.28 -21.16
N GLU A 39 -8.23 -29.06 -20.13
CA GLU A 39 -9.11 -28.64 -19.04
C GLU A 39 -8.45 -27.52 -18.23
N GLU A 40 -7.16 -27.63 -17.93
CA GLU A 40 -6.37 -26.63 -17.23
C GLU A 40 -6.28 -25.34 -18.04
N MET A 41 -6.05 -25.43 -19.36
CA MET A 41 -6.08 -24.25 -20.22
C MET A 41 -7.46 -23.59 -20.25
N SER A 42 -8.54 -24.37 -20.28
CA SER A 42 -9.91 -23.84 -20.23
C SER A 42 -10.17 -23.09 -18.93
N ARG A 43 -9.68 -23.61 -17.79
CA ARG A 43 -9.73 -22.90 -16.50
C ARG A 43 -8.92 -21.61 -16.50
N ILE A 44 -7.70 -21.63 -17.05
CA ILE A 44 -6.87 -20.41 -17.17
C ILE A 44 -7.56 -19.36 -18.03
N VAL A 45 -8.08 -19.76 -19.19
CA VAL A 45 -8.78 -18.85 -20.11
C VAL A 45 -9.97 -18.20 -19.41
N THR A 46 -10.84 -19.00 -18.80
CA THR A 46 -12.05 -18.50 -18.12
C THR A 46 -11.75 -17.64 -16.89
N THR A 47 -10.67 -17.93 -16.17
CA THR A 47 -10.33 -17.20 -14.93
C THR A 47 -9.60 -15.89 -15.21
N TYR A 48 -8.63 -15.91 -16.13
CA TYR A 48 -7.64 -14.83 -16.29
C TYR A 48 -7.69 -14.11 -17.64
N ILE A 49 -8.23 -14.72 -18.70
CA ILE A 49 -8.12 -14.19 -20.07
C ILE A 49 -9.47 -13.70 -20.63
N ALA A 50 -10.55 -14.43 -20.35
CA ALA A 50 -11.90 -14.14 -20.82
C ALA A 50 -12.41 -12.80 -20.26
N ASP A 51 -13.24 -12.12 -21.04
CA ASP A 51 -13.91 -10.90 -20.59
C ASP A 51 -14.87 -11.18 -19.43
N GLY A 52 -14.75 -10.40 -18.37
CA GLY A 52 -15.53 -10.61 -17.15
C GLY A 52 -15.06 -11.80 -16.32
N GLY A 53 -13.90 -12.38 -16.63
CA GLY A 53 -13.27 -13.41 -15.82
C GLY A 53 -13.03 -12.93 -14.39
N ALA A 54 -13.21 -13.82 -13.42
CA ALA A 54 -13.07 -13.54 -11.98
C ALA A 54 -11.75 -12.85 -11.59
N ARG A 55 -10.68 -13.17 -12.31
CA ARG A 55 -9.33 -12.64 -12.12
C ARG A 55 -8.73 -12.14 -13.43
N GLN A 56 -9.57 -11.56 -14.30
CA GLN A 56 -9.16 -11.07 -15.60
C GLN A 56 -7.89 -10.20 -15.51
N LEU A 57 -6.87 -10.57 -16.30
CA LEU A 57 -5.62 -9.83 -16.41
C LEU A 57 -5.83 -8.57 -17.23
N ASN A 58 -5.08 -7.52 -16.89
CA ASN A 58 -5.09 -6.25 -17.63
C ASN A 58 -4.28 -6.37 -18.94
N LEU A 59 -4.85 -7.08 -19.91
CA LEU A 59 -4.27 -7.29 -21.24
C LEU A 59 -4.95 -6.39 -22.27
N SER A 60 -4.20 -5.94 -23.29
CA SER A 60 -4.83 -5.28 -24.42
C SER A 60 -5.71 -6.26 -25.20
N SER A 61 -6.76 -5.74 -25.86
CA SER A 61 -7.63 -6.58 -26.71
C SER A 61 -6.86 -7.32 -27.80
N ARG A 62 -5.75 -6.73 -28.29
CA ARG A 62 -4.87 -7.35 -29.29
C ARG A 62 -4.14 -8.56 -28.71
N GLU A 63 -3.46 -8.42 -27.57
CA GLU A 63 -2.73 -9.51 -26.91
C GLU A 63 -3.67 -10.65 -26.52
N ARG A 64 -4.81 -10.30 -25.93
CA ARG A 64 -5.84 -11.27 -25.55
C ARG A 64 -6.35 -12.06 -26.74
N ASN A 65 -6.76 -11.37 -27.82
CA ASN A 65 -7.29 -12.05 -28.99
C ASN A 65 -6.21 -12.89 -29.68
N SER A 66 -4.97 -12.40 -29.77
CA SER A 66 -3.82 -13.16 -30.29
C SER A 66 -3.62 -14.47 -29.50
N LEU A 67 -3.63 -14.38 -28.17
CA LEU A 67 -3.53 -15.54 -27.29
C LEU A 67 -4.68 -16.53 -27.48
N LEU A 68 -5.93 -16.04 -27.52
CA LEU A 68 -7.10 -16.90 -27.71
C LEU A 68 -7.06 -17.65 -29.04
N ARG A 69 -6.62 -17.02 -30.13
CA ARG A 69 -6.43 -17.69 -31.42
C ARG A 69 -5.33 -18.76 -31.36
N ALA A 70 -4.21 -18.46 -30.70
CA ALA A 70 -3.15 -19.44 -30.50
C ALA A 70 -3.62 -20.63 -29.65
N LEU A 71 -4.36 -20.36 -28.57
CA LEU A 71 -4.89 -21.39 -27.68
C LEU A 71 -5.98 -22.24 -28.32
N ALA A 72 -6.70 -21.74 -29.32
CA ALA A 72 -7.61 -22.58 -30.11
C ALA A 72 -6.85 -23.73 -30.80
N GLN A 73 -5.62 -23.45 -31.26
CA GLN A 73 -4.81 -24.37 -32.06
C GLN A 73 -3.77 -25.16 -31.28
N THR A 74 -3.29 -24.68 -30.12
CA THR A 74 -2.23 -25.36 -29.35
C THR A 74 -2.35 -25.13 -27.84
N THR A 75 -1.91 -26.09 -27.04
CA THR A 75 -1.70 -25.94 -25.58
C THR A 75 -0.24 -25.73 -25.20
N HIS A 76 0.65 -25.54 -26.17
CA HIS A 76 2.08 -25.38 -25.90
C HIS A 76 2.35 -24.06 -25.13
N PRO A 77 3.19 -24.06 -24.07
CA PRO A 77 3.42 -22.90 -23.21
C PRO A 77 3.98 -21.67 -23.96
N SER A 78 4.62 -21.86 -25.12
CA SER A 78 5.10 -20.75 -25.94
C SER A 78 3.99 -19.81 -26.43
N ALA A 79 2.73 -20.28 -26.51
CA ALA A 79 1.59 -19.44 -26.86
C ALA A 79 1.41 -18.27 -25.88
N PHE A 80 1.79 -18.45 -24.61
CA PHE A 80 1.69 -17.43 -23.58
C PHE A 80 2.84 -16.43 -23.56
N ARG A 81 3.89 -16.61 -24.39
CA ARG A 81 5.13 -15.84 -24.28
C ARG A 81 4.92 -14.33 -24.35
N GLU A 82 4.10 -13.86 -25.29
CA GLU A 82 3.80 -12.43 -25.46
C GLU A 82 3.09 -11.87 -24.23
N VAL A 83 2.03 -12.54 -23.79
CA VAL A 83 1.24 -12.16 -22.61
C VAL A 83 2.07 -12.20 -21.32
N MET A 84 2.93 -13.21 -21.17
CA MET A 84 3.81 -13.35 -20.00
C MET A 84 4.78 -12.17 -19.89
N VAL A 85 5.37 -11.71 -20.99
CA VAL A 85 6.26 -10.54 -20.97
C VAL A 85 5.51 -9.28 -20.54
N SER A 86 4.30 -9.08 -21.04
CA SER A 86 3.44 -7.93 -20.70
C SER A 86 3.01 -7.93 -19.22
N VAL A 87 2.62 -9.10 -18.71
CA VAL A 87 2.23 -9.29 -17.30
C VAL A 87 3.45 -9.13 -16.38
N GLU A 88 4.59 -9.73 -16.73
CA GLU A 88 5.83 -9.63 -15.96
C GLU A 88 6.32 -8.18 -15.90
N TRP A 89 6.25 -7.46 -17.02
CA TRP A 89 6.55 -6.03 -17.05
C TRP A 89 5.65 -5.25 -16.10
N SER A 90 4.33 -5.48 -16.13
CA SER A 90 3.38 -4.84 -15.23
C SER A 90 3.68 -5.17 -13.76
N LEU A 91 4.04 -6.41 -13.46
CA LEU A 91 4.42 -6.84 -12.11
C LEU A 91 5.68 -6.12 -11.61
N ARG A 92 6.73 -6.07 -12.43
CA ARG A 92 8.03 -5.48 -12.07
C ARG A 92 8.01 -3.96 -12.03
N CYS A 93 7.31 -3.32 -12.97
CA CYS A 93 7.36 -1.87 -13.15
C CYS A 93 6.19 -1.13 -12.49
N GLN A 94 5.07 -1.79 -12.19
CA GLN A 94 3.92 -1.17 -11.55
C GLN A 94 3.66 -1.79 -10.17
N ALA A 95 3.34 -3.08 -10.09
CA ALA A 95 2.91 -3.71 -8.84
C ALA A 95 4.03 -3.70 -7.78
N HIS A 96 5.26 -4.04 -8.17
CA HIS A 96 6.38 -4.14 -7.24
C HIS A 96 6.78 -2.77 -6.62
N PRO A 97 6.97 -1.68 -7.37
CA PRO A 97 7.21 -0.36 -6.77
C PRO A 97 6.07 0.11 -5.86
N HIS A 98 4.81 -0.18 -6.23
CA HIS A 98 3.66 0.13 -5.39
C HIS A 98 3.65 -0.68 -4.09
N PHE A 99 3.95 -1.97 -4.16
CA PHE A 99 4.13 -2.83 -3.00
C PHE A 99 5.19 -2.27 -2.06
N ILE A 100 6.38 -1.94 -2.58
CA ILE A 100 7.47 -1.37 -1.78
C ILE A 100 7.07 -0.04 -1.12
N ARG A 101 6.45 0.89 -1.87
CA ARG A 101 5.97 2.16 -1.28
C ARG A 101 4.98 1.93 -0.15
N TRP A 102 4.10 0.95 -0.31
CA TRP A 102 3.07 0.63 0.66
C TRP A 102 3.62 -0.10 1.90
N THR A 103 4.61 -0.98 1.73
CA THR A 103 5.25 -1.71 2.84
C THR A 103 6.14 -0.79 3.69
N ILE A 104 6.80 0.21 3.10
CA ILE A 104 7.68 1.14 3.83
C ILE A 104 6.92 1.94 4.88
N CYS A 105 5.65 2.28 4.61
CA CYS A 105 4.81 3.04 5.52
C CYS A 105 4.51 2.23 6.80
N ASN A 106 5.12 2.63 7.92
CA ASN A 106 4.92 1.96 9.21
C ASN A 106 3.60 2.33 9.90
N GLY A 107 3.01 3.48 9.56
CA GLY A 107 1.77 3.99 10.15
C GLY A 107 0.61 3.97 9.16
N ASN A 108 -0.61 3.84 9.69
CA ASN A 108 -1.82 4.05 8.88
C ASN A 108 -2.06 5.54 8.59
N ARG A 109 -2.98 5.83 7.67
CA ARG A 109 -3.30 7.21 7.27
C ARG A 109 -3.65 8.12 8.46
N PRO A 110 -4.51 7.72 9.43
CA PRO A 110 -4.80 8.55 10.60
C PRO A 110 -3.58 8.85 11.47
N ARG A 111 -2.71 7.87 11.76
CA ARG A 111 -1.50 8.09 12.58
C ARG A 111 -0.49 8.99 11.85
N VAL A 112 -0.34 8.84 10.54
CA VAL A 112 0.53 9.72 9.74
C VAL A 112 -0.03 11.16 9.72
N ALA A 113 -1.34 11.33 9.57
CA ALA A 113 -1.97 12.65 9.64
C ALA A 113 -1.78 13.30 11.02
N PHE A 114 -1.92 12.52 12.10
CA PHE A 114 -1.62 12.97 13.45
C PHE A 114 -0.15 13.38 13.63
N ALA A 115 0.79 12.58 13.13
CA ALA A 115 2.22 12.89 13.18
C ALA A 115 2.57 14.17 12.39
N ARG A 116 1.92 14.42 11.24
CA ARG A 116 2.05 15.68 10.50
C ARG A 116 1.55 16.85 11.33
N GLY A 117 0.37 16.72 11.93
CA GLY A 117 -0.17 17.74 12.83
C GLY A 117 0.81 18.09 13.95
N LEU A 118 1.29 17.08 14.68
CA LEU A 118 2.28 17.25 15.74
C LEU A 118 3.56 17.95 15.21
N GLY A 119 4.07 17.53 14.06
CA GLY A 119 5.22 18.17 13.41
C GLY A 119 4.99 19.67 13.14
N VAL A 120 3.84 20.06 12.58
CA VAL A 120 3.50 21.48 12.38
C VAL A 120 3.49 22.24 13.70
N PHE A 121 2.79 21.72 14.73
CA PHE A 121 2.70 22.38 16.03
C PHE A 121 4.07 22.56 16.68
N THR A 122 4.95 21.55 16.61
CA THR A 122 6.31 21.64 17.14
C THR A 122 7.16 22.66 16.38
N ILE A 123 7.04 22.74 15.05
CA ILE A 123 7.73 23.75 14.24
C ILE A 123 7.27 25.16 14.63
N LEU A 124 5.96 25.38 14.71
CA LEU A 124 5.40 26.67 15.11
C LEU A 124 5.86 27.06 16.52
N GLY A 125 5.86 26.12 17.45
CA GLY A 125 6.38 26.32 18.80
C GLY A 125 7.87 26.72 18.80
N GLY A 126 8.69 26.07 17.96
CA GLY A 126 10.11 26.43 17.80
C GLY A 126 10.32 27.82 17.20
N ILE A 127 9.51 28.21 16.21
CA ILE A 127 9.54 29.57 15.63
C ILE A 127 9.14 30.60 16.69
N VAL A 128 8.03 30.37 17.40
CA VAL A 128 7.55 31.27 18.47
C VAL A 128 8.61 31.40 19.57
N MET A 129 9.22 30.29 19.99
CA MET A 129 10.33 30.30 20.94
C MET A 129 11.51 31.15 20.43
N GLY A 130 11.90 30.98 19.17
CA GLY A 130 12.94 31.80 18.53
C GLY A 130 12.60 33.29 18.55
N ILE A 131 11.37 33.65 18.16
CA ILE A 131 10.89 35.05 18.19
C ILE A 131 10.95 35.62 19.60
N LEU A 132 10.38 34.94 20.60
CA LEU A 132 10.40 35.40 21.99
C LEU A 132 11.83 35.59 22.52
N MET A 133 12.75 34.67 22.19
CA MET A 133 14.17 34.79 22.55
C MET A 133 14.90 35.91 21.82
N THR A 134 14.48 36.27 20.59
CA THR A 134 15.07 37.40 19.85
C THR A 134 14.60 38.76 20.35
N LEU A 135 13.33 38.85 20.77
CA LEU A 135 12.74 40.08 21.27
C LEU A 135 13.13 40.37 22.73
N SER A 136 13.53 39.35 23.49
CA SER A 136 13.99 39.50 24.86
C SER A 136 15.46 39.90 24.98
N ASN A 137 15.88 40.24 26.19
CA ASN A 137 17.27 40.53 26.57
C ASN A 137 18.19 39.30 26.66
N VAL A 138 17.73 38.15 26.17
CA VAL A 138 18.49 36.89 26.21
C VAL A 138 19.73 36.98 25.31
N PRO A 139 20.92 36.54 25.80
CA PRO A 139 22.14 36.58 25.01
C PRO A 139 22.02 35.73 23.74
N ARG A 140 22.66 36.19 22.65
CA ARG A 140 22.48 35.65 21.29
C ARG A 140 22.66 34.13 21.20
N GLY A 141 23.60 33.55 21.95
CA GLY A 141 23.86 32.11 21.94
C GLY A 141 22.67 31.24 22.38
N PHE A 142 21.86 31.71 23.33
CA PHE A 142 20.70 30.96 23.81
C PHE A 142 19.55 30.89 22.80
N ARG A 143 19.53 31.80 21.82
CA ARG A 143 18.52 31.77 20.74
C ARG A 143 18.65 30.53 19.86
N ALA A 144 19.84 29.93 19.82
CA ALA A 144 20.07 28.66 19.13
C ALA A 144 19.29 27.49 19.75
N LEU A 145 18.80 27.61 21.00
CA LEU A 145 17.94 26.59 21.62
C LEU A 145 16.61 26.40 20.88
N SER A 146 16.14 27.41 20.13
CA SER A 146 14.99 27.26 19.23
C SER A 146 15.21 26.20 18.13
N ALA A 147 16.46 25.85 17.83
CA ALA A 147 16.78 24.79 16.88
C ALA A 147 16.29 23.40 17.34
N ILE A 148 16.20 23.14 18.64
CA ILE A 148 15.81 21.83 19.19
C ILE A 148 14.38 21.45 18.74
N PRO A 149 13.34 22.23 19.08
CA PRO A 149 11.99 21.94 18.61
C PRO A 149 11.88 21.99 17.08
N LEU A 150 12.65 22.84 16.40
CA LEU A 150 12.66 22.88 14.93
C LEU A 150 13.20 21.58 14.31
N VAL A 151 14.31 21.03 14.82
CA VAL A 151 14.86 19.74 14.34
C VAL A 151 13.87 18.62 14.57
N ILE A 152 13.25 18.55 15.75
CA ILE A 152 12.25 17.53 16.07
C ILE A 152 11.03 17.66 15.14
N GLY A 153 10.50 18.87 14.98
CA GLY A 153 9.32 19.11 14.16
C GLY A 153 9.56 18.87 12.66
N ILE A 154 10.67 19.37 12.11
CA ILE A 154 11.02 19.23 10.69
C ILE A 154 11.36 17.78 10.36
N SER A 155 12.13 17.07 11.20
CA SER A 155 12.43 15.65 10.97
C SER A 155 11.16 14.80 10.99
N THR A 156 10.27 15.06 11.95
CA THR A 156 8.95 14.42 12.03
C THR A 156 8.12 14.71 10.78
N MET A 157 8.15 15.94 10.26
CA MET A 157 7.43 16.30 9.04
C MET A 157 7.94 15.57 7.80
N ILE A 158 9.26 15.54 7.59
CA ILE A 158 9.89 14.86 6.44
C ILE A 158 9.60 13.35 6.50
N ALA A 159 9.74 12.72 7.67
CA ALA A 159 9.41 11.32 7.87
C ALA A 159 7.92 11.01 7.62
N ALA A 160 7.02 11.86 8.14
CA ALA A 160 5.58 11.69 7.96
C ALA A 160 5.11 11.96 6.52
N TYR A 161 5.85 12.76 5.73
CA TYR A 161 5.58 12.90 4.30
C TYR A 161 5.82 11.58 3.55
N LYS A 162 6.82 10.80 3.96
CA LYS A 162 7.13 9.45 3.46
C LYS A 162 6.28 8.34 4.11
N GLY A 163 5.26 8.70 4.89
CA GLY A 163 4.35 7.72 5.51
C GLY A 163 4.90 7.02 6.76
N MET A 164 5.96 7.57 7.36
CA MET A 164 6.56 7.01 8.58
C MET A 164 6.24 7.84 9.82
N CYS A 165 5.92 7.16 10.91
CA CYS A 165 5.89 7.71 12.25
C CYS A 165 7.22 7.42 12.95
N VAL A 166 7.88 8.47 13.45
CA VAL A 166 9.19 8.36 14.14
C VAL A 166 9.09 7.53 15.42
N VAL A 167 7.97 7.61 16.14
CA VAL A 167 7.73 6.81 17.35
C VAL A 167 7.70 5.32 17.04
N LEU A 168 6.94 4.92 16.01
CA LEU A 168 6.88 3.52 15.57
C LEU A 168 8.23 3.03 15.07
N HIS A 169 8.95 3.89 14.34
CA HIS A 169 10.28 3.57 13.86
C HIS A 169 11.25 3.28 15.01
N GLY A 170 11.26 4.11 16.07
CA GLY A 170 12.10 3.89 17.25
C GLY A 170 11.77 2.61 18.04
N MET A 171 10.56 2.09 17.90
CA MET A 171 10.15 0.79 18.47
C MET A 171 10.36 -0.39 17.52
N HIS A 172 10.81 -0.12 16.28
CA HIS A 172 10.83 -1.10 15.18
C HIS A 172 9.47 -1.76 14.92
N HIS A 173 8.40 -1.02 15.16
CA HIS A 173 7.02 -1.47 15.02
C HIS A 173 6.37 -0.93 13.73
N ARG A 174 5.39 -1.67 13.22
CA ARG A 174 4.43 -1.22 12.20
C ARG A 174 3.02 -1.41 12.72
N HIS A 175 2.08 -0.62 12.24
CA HIS A 175 0.67 -0.93 12.40
C HIS A 175 0.30 -2.22 11.68
N LEU A 176 -0.56 -3.01 12.32
CA LEU A 176 -1.29 -4.08 11.64
C LEU A 176 -2.15 -3.49 10.53
N ARG A 177 -2.27 -4.25 9.45
CA ARG A 177 -3.11 -3.87 8.32
C ARG A 177 -4.59 -4.09 8.66
N PRO A 178 -5.52 -3.36 8.03
CA PRO A 178 -6.95 -3.48 8.30
C PRO A 178 -7.49 -4.90 8.31
N TRP A 179 -7.03 -5.77 7.41
CA TRP A 179 -7.40 -7.18 7.38
C TRP A 179 -6.72 -8.03 8.47
N GLU A 180 -5.49 -7.71 8.88
CA GLU A 180 -4.77 -8.38 9.98
C GLU A 180 -5.36 -8.03 11.36
N LEU A 181 -6.10 -6.93 11.47
CA LEU A 181 -6.63 -6.43 12.75
C LEU A 181 -7.81 -7.27 13.28
N PHE A 182 -8.55 -7.93 12.39
CA PHE A 182 -9.77 -8.67 12.72
C PHE A 182 -9.61 -10.18 12.64
N THR A 183 -8.44 -10.67 12.25
CA THR A 183 -8.06 -12.09 12.42
C THR A 183 -7.74 -12.32 13.89
N SER A 184 -8.76 -12.52 14.72
CA SER A 184 -8.58 -12.98 16.11
C SER A 184 -8.28 -14.47 16.14
N GLU A 185 -7.42 -14.90 17.06
CA GLU A 185 -7.09 -16.31 17.34
C GLU A 185 -8.34 -17.17 17.70
N ASP A 186 -9.44 -16.53 18.10
CA ASP A 186 -10.71 -17.16 18.51
C ASP A 186 -11.80 -17.20 17.42
N GLU A 187 -11.60 -16.56 16.25
CA GLU A 187 -12.51 -16.77 15.12
C GLU A 187 -11.90 -17.89 14.27
N PRO A 188 -12.53 -19.09 14.18
CA PRO A 188 -12.05 -20.11 13.26
C PRO A 188 -11.99 -19.45 11.90
N THR A 189 -10.82 -19.50 11.27
CA THR A 189 -10.55 -18.92 9.96
C THR A 189 -11.58 -19.48 9.00
N LEU A 190 -12.70 -18.78 8.86
CA LEU A 190 -13.64 -18.98 7.80
C LEU A 190 -13.00 -18.29 6.60
N TYR A 191 -11.84 -18.80 6.17
CA TYR A 191 -11.41 -18.72 4.79
C TYR A 191 -12.51 -19.44 4.01
N SER A 192 -13.62 -18.73 3.81
CA SER A 192 -14.68 -19.22 2.97
C SER A 192 -14.02 -19.34 1.61
N GLU A 193 -14.00 -20.52 1.00
CA GLU A 193 -13.49 -20.69 -0.36
C GLU A 193 -14.14 -19.69 -1.36
N LYS A 194 -15.28 -19.07 -0.96
CA LYS A 194 -15.89 -17.93 -1.65
C LYS A 194 -15.01 -16.68 -1.73
N GLU A 195 -14.16 -16.38 -0.75
CA GLU A 195 -13.24 -15.22 -0.75
C GLU A 195 -12.28 -15.25 -1.96
N ALA A 196 -11.93 -16.44 -2.46
CA ALA A 196 -11.04 -16.58 -3.60
C ALA A 196 -11.67 -16.26 -4.97
N THR A 197 -12.99 -16.02 -5.05
CA THR A 197 -13.71 -15.91 -6.34
C THR A 197 -13.65 -14.53 -6.99
N ARG A 198 -13.18 -13.47 -6.31
CA ARG A 198 -13.05 -12.13 -6.90
C ARG A 198 -11.76 -11.44 -6.46
N ASN A 199 -11.10 -10.74 -7.38
CA ASN A 199 -9.92 -9.91 -7.08
C ASN A 199 -10.27 -8.54 -6.46
N SER A 200 -11.44 -8.39 -5.82
CA SER A 200 -11.86 -7.14 -5.18
C SER A 200 -11.90 -7.30 -3.67
N TYR A 201 -11.30 -6.35 -2.95
CA TYR A 201 -11.37 -6.30 -1.49
C TYR A 201 -12.57 -5.47 -0.99
N GLU A 202 -13.29 -4.77 -1.86
CA GLU A 202 -14.31 -3.78 -1.47
C GLU A 202 -15.48 -4.39 -0.69
N ASP A 203 -15.82 -5.64 -1.02
CA ASP A 203 -16.92 -6.38 -0.39
C ASP A 203 -16.51 -7.11 0.90
N GLU A 204 -15.24 -6.98 1.31
CA GLU A 204 -14.71 -7.71 2.45
C GLU A 204 -15.31 -7.19 3.78
N PRO A 205 -15.73 -8.09 4.70
CA PRO A 205 -16.41 -7.71 5.94
C PRO A 205 -15.53 -6.85 6.85
N TRP A 206 -14.20 -6.99 6.77
CA TRP A 206 -13.27 -6.17 7.54
C TRP A 206 -13.28 -4.69 7.10
N VAL A 207 -13.64 -4.37 5.84
CA VAL A 207 -13.69 -2.99 5.32
C VAL A 207 -14.74 -2.20 6.10
N ALA A 208 -15.98 -2.69 6.13
CA ALA A 208 -17.08 -2.06 6.85
C ALA A 208 -16.81 -1.93 8.36
N ARG A 209 -16.15 -2.94 8.96
CA ARG A 209 -15.72 -2.90 10.37
C ARG A 209 -14.65 -1.83 10.61
N TYR A 210 -13.67 -1.72 9.72
CA TYR A 210 -12.58 -0.74 9.82
C TYR A 210 -13.08 0.68 9.62
N GLU A 211 -13.97 0.92 8.65
CA GLU A 211 -14.52 2.25 8.38
C GLU A 211 -15.26 2.82 9.59
N LYS A 212 -16.10 2.02 10.25
CA LYS A 212 -16.88 2.41 11.43
C LYS A 212 -16.05 2.72 12.68
N ARG A 213 -14.76 2.37 12.74
CA ARG A 213 -13.90 2.65 13.89
C ARG A 213 -13.63 4.16 14.07
N ASN A 214 -13.65 4.61 15.32
CA ASN A 214 -13.27 5.97 15.71
C ASN A 214 -11.83 6.31 15.31
N ILE A 215 -11.61 7.56 14.89
CA ILE A 215 -10.30 8.04 14.41
C ILE A 215 -9.20 7.90 15.47
N VAL A 216 -9.49 8.21 16.74
CA VAL A 216 -8.52 8.06 17.83
C VAL A 216 -8.07 6.60 17.97
N ARG A 217 -9.01 5.67 17.89
CA ARG A 217 -8.71 4.23 17.94
C ARG A 217 -7.88 3.79 16.73
N LYS A 218 -8.08 4.39 15.55
CA LYS A 218 -7.25 4.16 14.36
C LYS A 218 -5.83 4.72 14.55
N ILE A 219 -5.67 5.88 15.19
CA ILE A 219 -4.33 6.45 15.45
C ILE A 219 -3.50 5.51 16.33
N PHE A 220 -4.13 4.86 17.31
CA PHE A 220 -3.50 3.90 18.22
C PHE A 220 -3.95 2.46 17.91
N ASP A 221 -4.00 2.09 16.63
CA ASP A 221 -4.26 0.71 16.20
C ASP A 221 -3.16 -0.23 16.73
N ARG A 222 -3.46 -1.54 16.76
CA ARG A 222 -2.49 -2.56 17.18
C ARG A 222 -1.26 -2.51 16.28
N GLU A 223 -0.10 -2.71 16.90
CA GLU A 223 1.20 -2.69 16.27
C GLU A 223 1.92 -4.02 16.44
N VAL A 224 2.75 -4.37 15.46
CA VAL A 224 3.57 -5.58 15.42
C VAL A 224 4.99 -5.20 15.07
N TRP A 225 5.94 -5.98 15.59
CA TRP A 225 7.33 -5.80 15.26
C TRP A 225 7.61 -6.12 13.79
N ILE A 226 8.52 -5.37 13.17
CA ILE A 226 8.87 -5.55 11.76
C ILE A 226 9.86 -6.71 11.67
N GLU A 227 9.45 -7.86 11.17
CA GLU A 227 10.32 -9.05 11.05
C GLU A 227 11.42 -8.89 9.98
N GLU A 228 11.06 -8.32 8.83
CA GLU A 228 11.93 -8.25 7.65
C GLU A 228 13.08 -7.24 7.82
N PRO A 229 14.36 -7.65 7.77
CA PRO A 229 15.50 -6.75 7.95
C PRO A 229 15.65 -5.74 6.81
N ALA A 230 15.35 -6.11 5.57
CA ALA A 230 15.43 -5.20 4.43
C ALA A 230 14.47 -4.01 4.60
N MET A 231 13.30 -4.24 5.18
CA MET A 231 12.34 -3.18 5.48
C MET A 231 12.88 -2.19 6.51
N ARG A 232 13.59 -2.67 7.54
CA ARG A 232 14.20 -1.81 8.55
C ARG A 232 15.29 -0.93 7.95
N GLN A 233 16.16 -1.50 7.12
CA GLN A 233 17.22 -0.73 6.45
C GLN A 233 16.66 0.44 5.63
N ILE A 234 15.54 0.24 4.93
CA ILE A 234 14.89 1.30 4.18
C ILE A 234 14.34 2.37 5.13
N GLN A 235 13.70 1.98 6.23
CA GLN A 235 13.17 2.93 7.22
C GLN A 235 14.29 3.71 7.93
N ASP A 236 15.39 3.05 8.30
CA ASP A 236 16.57 3.69 8.89
C ASP A 236 17.16 4.74 7.94
N THR A 237 17.26 4.40 6.65
CA THR A 237 17.73 5.33 5.61
C THR A 237 16.82 6.56 5.53
N ILE A 238 15.50 6.37 5.56
CA ILE A 238 14.55 7.48 5.53
C ILE A 238 14.67 8.34 6.79
N PHE A 239 14.82 7.72 7.95
CA PHE A 239 14.98 8.42 9.22
C PHE A 239 16.26 9.27 9.23
N VAL A 240 17.40 8.70 8.83
CA VAL A 240 18.67 9.43 8.72
C VAL A 240 18.55 10.60 7.73
N GLN A 241 17.96 10.37 6.56
CA GLN A 241 17.70 11.44 5.58
C GLN A 241 16.83 12.56 6.17
N SER A 242 15.77 12.21 6.92
CA SER A 242 14.92 13.20 7.58
C SER A 242 15.65 13.99 8.65
N MET A 243 16.55 13.35 9.41
CA MET A 243 17.34 13.99 10.45
C MET A 243 18.36 14.96 9.85
N ILE A 244 19.09 14.54 8.82
CA ILE A 244 20.06 15.40 8.11
C ILE A 244 19.34 16.62 7.52
N GLY A 245 18.23 16.40 6.81
CA GLY A 245 17.45 17.51 6.24
C GLY A 245 16.95 18.47 7.32
N ALA A 246 16.47 17.96 8.45
CA ALA A 246 16.01 18.78 9.57
C ALA A 246 17.13 19.59 10.22
N VAL A 247 18.31 19.00 10.43
CA VAL A 247 19.48 19.70 10.99
C VAL A 247 19.91 20.86 10.09
N VAL A 248 19.95 20.66 8.77
CA VAL A 248 20.32 21.71 7.82
C VAL A 248 19.31 22.87 7.87
N VAL A 249 18.01 22.58 7.75
CA VAL A 249 16.97 23.63 7.73
C VAL A 249 16.90 24.35 9.08
N SER A 250 16.89 23.62 10.20
CA SER A 250 16.87 24.22 11.53
C SER A 250 18.14 25.02 11.83
N GLY A 251 19.30 24.57 11.35
CA GLY A 251 20.57 25.29 11.50
C GLY A 251 20.54 26.66 10.81
N ILE A 252 20.00 26.72 9.60
CA ILE A 252 19.79 27.98 8.86
C ILE A 252 18.85 28.90 9.64
N MET A 253 17.70 28.38 10.10
CA MET A 253 16.74 29.16 10.89
C MET A 253 17.33 29.68 12.20
N ALA A 254 18.07 28.84 12.93
CA ALA A 254 18.74 29.23 14.16
C ALA A 254 19.80 30.31 13.92
N ALA A 255 20.58 30.20 12.84
CA ALA A 255 21.55 31.21 12.45
C ALA A 255 20.88 32.58 12.19
N ILE A 256 19.71 32.59 11.55
CA ILE A 256 18.92 33.81 11.37
C ILE A 256 18.56 34.42 12.73
N PHE A 257 17.98 33.65 13.65
CA PHE A 257 17.61 34.16 14.98
C PHE A 257 18.80 34.66 15.82
N VAL A 258 19.97 34.02 15.67
CA VAL A 258 21.20 34.44 16.36
C VAL A 258 21.76 35.74 15.75
N ALA A 259 21.67 35.93 14.43
CA ALA A 259 22.19 37.09 13.72
C ALA A 259 21.35 38.35 13.90
N VAL A 260 20.03 38.21 14.06
CA VAL A 260 19.11 39.35 14.25
C VAL A 260 19.45 40.11 15.55
N PRO A 261 19.59 41.45 15.53
CA PRO A 261 19.84 42.23 16.75
C PRO A 261 18.67 42.10 17.74
N GLY A 262 18.95 42.19 19.04
CA GLY A 262 17.92 42.06 20.07
C GLY A 262 16.93 43.22 20.06
N GLY A 263 15.65 42.91 20.28
CA GLY A 263 14.58 43.91 20.36
C GLY A 263 14.50 44.64 21.71
N GLY A 264 14.95 43.99 22.80
CA GLY A 264 14.96 44.60 24.14
C GLY A 264 13.58 44.87 24.74
N LEU A 265 12.53 44.17 24.29
CA LEU A 265 11.14 44.40 24.69
C LEU A 265 10.80 43.85 26.08
N PHE A 266 11.50 42.78 26.50
CA PHE A 266 11.31 42.08 27.78
C PHE A 266 12.65 41.62 28.34
#